data_AF-A0A0U3T1J7-F1
#
_entry.id   AF-A0A0U3T1J7-F1
#
_cell.length_a   1.000
_cell.length_b   1.000
_cell.length_c   1.000
_cell.angle_alpha   90.00
_cell.angle_beta   90.00
_cell.angle_gamma   90.00
#
_symmetry.space_group_name_H-M   'P 1'
#
loop_
_entity.id
_entity.type
_entity.pdbx_description
1 polymer ?
#
loop_
_entity_poly.entity_id
_entity_poly.type
_entity_poly.pdbx_seq_one_letter_code
_entity_poly.pdbx_strand_id
1 'polypeptide(L)'
;MTEATKTTKDITKKVKIESLDLSRSDETLDLAKDLAKFIKDNKLTTNVQGKEFVNVEGWQYAGSRLGIVPIVEHVINVSSDQELKYQAKVTLFDIRHQLTVGAGFAVCSNKESGKKFYQEFAIMSMAQTRAIGKAYRNCLAWIIRAAGYEPTPAEEMEYNTNTPAAAPAPAAAVAQAVPAMQVVPAEVPAVAAEQAAPVQYATASQKEEIIRLLNHPVITRPEKTKMLLNINRLDEERAVQAIAKLRKAIDDRENGEKAAA
;
A
#
# COMPACT_ATOMS: atom_id res chain seq x y z
N MET A 1 -72.86 2.41 32.32
CA MET A 1 -72.00 1.42 31.67
C MET A 1 -70.92 2.20 30.94
N THR A 2 -69.70 2.15 31.47
CA THR A 2 -68.58 2.99 31.06
C THR A 2 -67.61 2.07 30.32
N GLU A 3 -67.65 2.06 28.98
CA GLU A 3 -66.69 1.29 28.19
C GLU A 3 -65.43 2.13 27.96
N ALA A 4 -64.39 1.76 28.69
CA ALA A 4 -63.05 2.30 28.56
C ALA A 4 -62.43 1.82 27.24
N THR A 5 -62.20 2.77 26.33
CA THR A 5 -61.43 2.59 25.10
C THR A 5 -59.99 2.24 25.46
N LYS A 6 -59.60 0.99 25.26
CA LYS A 6 -58.27 0.49 25.60
C LYS A 6 -57.32 0.79 24.45
N THR A 7 -56.49 1.81 24.63
CA THR A 7 -55.37 2.21 23.75
C THR A 7 -54.45 1.02 23.48
N THR A 8 -54.37 0.58 22.23
CA THR A 8 -53.46 -0.46 21.78
C THR A 8 -52.04 0.11 21.79
N LYS A 9 -51.21 -0.38 22.72
CA LYS A 9 -49.78 -0.07 22.77
C LYS A 9 -49.10 -0.60 21.51
N ASP A 10 -48.46 0.29 20.78
CA ASP A 10 -47.57 0.01 19.66
C ASP A 10 -46.36 -0.77 20.19
N ILE A 11 -46.35 -2.08 19.91
CA ILE A 11 -45.24 -2.97 20.27
C ILE A 11 -44.25 -2.89 19.10
N THR A 12 -43.25 -2.02 19.24
CA THR A 12 -42.08 -1.97 18.38
C THR A 12 -41.35 -3.31 18.47
N LYS A 13 -41.70 -4.24 17.58
CA LYS A 13 -40.97 -5.49 17.38
C LYS A 13 -39.55 -5.12 16.95
N LYS A 14 -38.56 -5.38 17.81
CA LYS A 14 -37.16 -5.44 17.41
C LYS A 14 -37.05 -6.57 16.38
N VAL A 15 -37.04 -6.19 15.10
CA VAL A 15 -36.79 -7.11 14.00
C VAL A 15 -35.36 -7.60 14.17
N LYS A 16 -35.22 -8.92 14.32
CA LYS A 16 -33.92 -9.57 14.31
C LYS A 16 -33.36 -9.35 12.89
N ILE A 17 -32.36 -8.49 12.77
CA ILE A 17 -31.76 -8.13 11.47
C ILE A 17 -30.97 -9.36 10.98
N GLU A 18 -31.65 -10.26 10.27
CA GLU A 18 -31.05 -11.48 9.71
C GLU A 18 -30.34 -11.21 8.37
N SER A 19 -30.62 -10.07 7.73
CA SER A 19 -29.90 -9.58 6.56
C SER A 19 -29.81 -8.07 6.61
N LEU A 20 -28.58 -7.56 6.73
CA LEU A 20 -28.29 -6.14 6.63
C LEU A 20 -28.28 -5.75 5.15
N ASP A 21 -29.24 -4.94 4.73
CA ASP A 21 -29.44 -4.51 3.34
C ASP A 21 -29.05 -3.03 3.17
N LEU A 22 -28.16 -2.74 2.21
CA LEU A 22 -27.69 -1.38 1.93
C LEU A 22 -28.80 -0.42 1.48
N SER A 23 -29.92 -0.95 0.97
CA SER A 23 -31.06 -0.14 0.53
C SER A 23 -31.94 0.33 1.69
N ARG A 24 -31.80 -0.26 2.89
CA ARG A 24 -32.59 0.08 4.08
C ARG A 24 -31.83 1.06 4.98
N SER A 25 -32.27 2.32 4.97
CA SER A 25 -31.63 3.42 5.72
C SER A 25 -31.49 3.14 7.22
N ASP A 26 -32.52 2.59 7.86
CA ASP A 26 -32.54 2.41 9.32
C ASP A 26 -31.49 1.39 9.78
N GLU A 27 -31.39 0.28 9.04
CA GLU A 27 -30.41 -0.78 9.27
C GLU A 27 -28.98 -0.28 9.08
N THR A 28 -28.74 0.53 8.06
CA THR A 28 -27.42 1.08 7.77
C THR A 28 -26.97 2.14 8.78
N LEU A 29 -27.89 2.88 9.38
CA LEU A 29 -27.58 3.82 10.47
C LEU A 29 -27.26 3.09 11.78
N ASP A 30 -27.91 1.96 12.05
CA ASP A 30 -27.55 1.12 13.18
C ASP A 30 -26.19 0.44 12.98
N LEU A 31 -25.86 0.02 11.76
CA LEU A 31 -24.51 -0.42 11.41
C LEU A 31 -23.48 0.69 11.65
N ALA A 32 -23.77 1.94 11.31
CA ALA A 32 -22.83 3.05 11.56
C ALA A 32 -22.53 3.23 13.05
N LYS A 33 -23.52 3.05 13.93
CA LYS A 33 -23.33 3.11 15.40
C LYS A 33 -22.50 1.93 15.92
N ASP A 34 -22.78 0.72 15.44
CA ASP A 34 -22.03 -0.49 15.80
C ASP A 34 -20.57 -0.37 15.35
N LEU A 35 -20.36 0.11 14.13
CA LEU A 35 -19.06 0.38 13.55
C LEU A 35 -18.28 1.43 14.34
N ALA A 36 -18.94 2.53 14.73
CA ALA A 36 -18.34 3.56 15.57
C ALA A 36 -17.82 3.00 16.90
N LYS A 37 -18.62 2.14 17.55
CA LYS A 37 -18.22 1.46 18.78
C LYS A 37 -17.05 0.51 18.54
N PHE A 38 -17.14 -0.36 17.54
CA PHE A 38 -16.11 -1.36 17.25
C PHE A 38 -14.76 -0.72 16.92
N ILE A 39 -14.75 0.31 16.06
CA ILE A 39 -13.53 1.02 15.66
C ILE A 39 -12.88 1.70 16.87
N LYS A 40 -13.69 2.35 17.73
CA LYS A 40 -13.20 3.02 18.93
C LYS A 40 -12.65 2.04 19.97
N ASP A 41 -13.38 0.97 20.26
CA ASP A 41 -13.01 -0.02 21.27
C ASP A 41 -11.72 -0.76 20.89
N ASN A 42 -11.50 -0.98 19.59
CA ASN A 42 -10.33 -1.70 19.07
C ASN A 42 -9.22 -0.78 18.52
N LYS A 43 -9.37 0.55 18.63
CA LYS A 43 -8.38 1.54 18.15
C LYS A 43 -7.99 1.36 16.69
N LEU A 44 -8.97 1.11 15.82
CA LEU A 44 -8.77 0.86 14.38
C LEU A 44 -8.69 2.14 13.55
N THR A 45 -8.12 3.20 14.13
CA THR A 45 -7.97 4.50 13.47
C THR A 45 -6.55 4.98 13.56
N THR A 46 -6.11 5.66 12.51
CA THR A 46 -4.89 6.45 12.52
C THR A 46 -5.23 7.93 12.47
N ASN A 47 -4.66 8.71 13.39
CA ASN A 47 -4.85 10.17 13.40
C ASN A 47 -3.86 10.82 12.43
N VAL A 48 -4.39 11.58 11.47
CA VAL A 48 -3.58 12.39 10.55
C VAL A 48 -4.11 13.81 10.58
N GLN A 49 -3.26 14.76 10.98
CA GLN A 49 -3.62 16.19 11.07
C GLN A 49 -4.88 16.46 11.92
N GLY A 50 -5.05 15.72 13.03
CA GLY A 50 -6.19 15.90 13.93
C GLY A 50 -7.49 15.22 13.47
N LYS A 51 -7.47 14.50 12.34
CA LYS A 51 -8.61 13.72 11.82
C LYS A 51 -8.37 12.24 11.97
N GLU A 52 -9.42 11.47 12.24
CA GLU A 52 -9.36 10.02 12.42
C GLU A 52 -9.73 9.30 11.12
N PHE A 53 -8.77 8.55 10.58
CA PHE A 53 -8.91 7.72 9.39
C PHE A 53 -8.98 6.25 9.79
N VAL A 54 -9.95 5.53 9.26
CA VAL A 54 -10.17 4.12 9.60
C VAL A 54 -9.17 3.24 8.87
N ASN A 55 -8.51 2.35 9.60
CA ASN A 55 -7.61 1.33 9.04
C ASN A 55 -8.40 0.26 8.27
N VAL A 56 -7.73 -0.46 7.38
CA VAL A 56 -8.35 -1.48 6.51
C VAL A 56 -9.17 -2.51 7.28
N GLU A 57 -8.79 -2.86 8.51
CA GLU A 57 -9.52 -3.81 9.36
C GLU A 57 -10.91 -3.29 9.73
N GLY A 58 -11.06 -1.98 9.95
CA GLY A 58 -12.37 -1.36 10.21
C GLY A 58 -13.27 -1.40 8.97
N TRP A 59 -12.70 -1.22 7.78
CA TRP A 59 -13.43 -1.38 6.52
C TRP A 59 -13.84 -2.84 6.26
N GLN A 60 -12.96 -3.79 6.55
CA GLN A 60 -13.27 -5.21 6.46
C GLN A 60 -14.37 -5.62 7.44
N TYR A 61 -14.36 -5.08 8.66
CA TYR A 61 -15.42 -5.31 9.63
C TYR A 61 -16.78 -4.81 9.10
N ALA A 62 -16.83 -3.58 8.56
CA ALA A 62 -18.05 -3.04 7.95
C ALA A 62 -18.55 -3.93 6.80
N GLY A 63 -17.65 -4.36 5.91
CA GLY A 63 -17.97 -5.31 4.84
C GLY A 63 -18.51 -6.63 5.35
N SER A 64 -17.91 -7.20 6.41
CA SER A 64 -18.31 -8.49 6.98
C SER A 64 -19.75 -8.49 7.51
N ARG A 65 -20.24 -7.37 8.08
CA ARG A 65 -21.65 -7.27 8.52
C ARG A 65 -22.64 -7.28 7.36
N LEU A 66 -22.20 -6.81 6.20
CA LEU A 66 -22.98 -6.83 4.96
C LEU A 66 -22.80 -8.14 4.16
N GLY A 67 -21.88 -9.03 4.56
CA GLY A 67 -21.54 -10.23 3.79
C GLY A 67 -20.63 -9.94 2.58
N ILE A 68 -19.96 -8.78 2.59
CA ILE A 68 -19.08 -8.34 1.52
C ILE A 68 -17.63 -8.60 1.92
N VAL A 69 -16.94 -9.45 1.17
CA VAL A 69 -15.54 -9.83 1.41
C VAL A 69 -14.64 -9.33 0.27
N PRO A 70 -13.37 -9.00 0.54
CA PRO A 70 -12.45 -8.60 -0.50
C PRO A 70 -11.80 -9.84 -1.14
N ILE A 71 -11.66 -9.83 -2.46
CA ILE A 71 -10.92 -10.82 -3.24
C ILE A 71 -9.80 -10.09 -3.97
N VAL A 72 -8.55 -10.47 -3.68
CA VAL A 72 -7.40 -9.98 -4.44
C VAL A 72 -7.42 -10.68 -5.80
N GLU A 73 -7.72 -9.94 -6.87
CA GLU A 73 -7.72 -10.52 -8.22
C GLU A 73 -6.30 -10.76 -8.72
N HIS A 74 -5.45 -9.75 -8.59
CA HIS A 74 -4.06 -9.86 -9.00
C HIS A 74 -3.20 -8.81 -8.32
N VAL A 75 -1.92 -9.14 -8.22
CA VAL A 75 -0.86 -8.21 -7.81
C VAL A 75 0.26 -8.31 -8.84
N ILE A 76 0.49 -7.21 -9.53
CA ILE A 76 1.43 -7.13 -10.65
C ILE A 76 2.66 -6.37 -10.18
N ASN A 77 3.83 -6.96 -10.44
CA ASN A 77 5.09 -6.26 -10.29
C ASN A 77 5.24 -5.28 -11.45
N VAL A 78 5.27 -3.99 -11.14
CA VAL A 78 5.47 -2.87 -12.09
C VAL A 78 6.76 -2.11 -11.74
N SER A 79 7.72 -2.81 -11.14
CA SER A 79 9.01 -2.27 -10.71
C SER A 79 9.91 -1.91 -11.90
N SER A 80 10.85 -1.01 -11.65
CA SER A 80 11.96 -0.68 -12.54
C SER A 80 13.28 -0.91 -11.80
N ASP A 81 14.42 -0.81 -12.49
CA ASP A 81 15.76 -0.97 -11.90
C ASP A 81 16.03 -0.05 -10.70
N GLN A 82 15.28 1.06 -10.58
CA GLN A 82 15.44 2.08 -9.54
C GLN A 82 14.25 2.16 -8.57
N GLU A 83 13.20 1.38 -8.77
CA GLU A 83 11.94 1.52 -8.03
C GLU A 83 11.25 0.18 -7.86
N LEU A 84 11.02 -0.21 -6.60
CA LEU A 84 10.16 -1.34 -6.28
C LEU A 84 8.72 -0.84 -6.24
N LYS A 85 7.88 -1.37 -7.13
CA LYS A 85 6.52 -0.89 -7.32
C LYS A 85 5.58 -2.05 -7.63
N TYR A 86 4.47 -2.09 -6.90
CA TYR A 86 3.43 -3.09 -7.07
C TYR A 86 2.08 -2.44 -7.28
N GLN A 87 1.29 -3.02 -8.18
CA GLN A 87 -0.10 -2.68 -8.40
C GLN A 87 -0.96 -3.85 -7.96
N ALA A 88 -1.98 -3.59 -7.14
CA ALA A 88 -2.98 -4.58 -6.75
C ALA A 88 -4.36 -4.18 -7.27
N LYS A 89 -5.12 -5.16 -7.73
CA LYS A 89 -6.55 -5.05 -7.99
C LYS A 89 -7.30 -5.95 -7.01
N VAL A 90 -8.29 -5.38 -6.35
CA VAL A 90 -9.18 -6.08 -5.41
C VAL A 90 -10.61 -5.88 -5.87
N THR A 91 -11.40 -6.93 -5.86
CA THR A 91 -12.85 -6.87 -6.01
C THR A 91 -13.54 -7.18 -4.70
N LEU A 92 -14.75 -6.66 -4.53
CA LEU A 92 -15.62 -6.98 -3.40
C LEU A 92 -16.66 -7.98 -3.86
N PHE A 93 -16.77 -9.08 -3.15
CA PHE A 93 -17.70 -10.16 -3.44
C PHE A 93 -18.75 -10.24 -2.35
N ASP A 94 -20.01 -10.17 -2.75
CA ASP A 94 -21.16 -10.40 -1.87
C ASP A 94 -21.44 -11.91 -1.83
N ILE A 95 -21.21 -12.51 -0.66
CA ILE A 95 -21.40 -13.96 -0.47
C ILE A 95 -22.88 -14.37 -0.48
N ARG A 96 -23.80 -13.46 -0.16
CA ARG A 96 -25.25 -13.76 -0.09
C ARG A 96 -25.84 -13.80 -1.49
N HIS A 97 -25.46 -12.84 -2.33
CA HIS A 97 -26.01 -12.70 -3.68
C HIS A 97 -25.09 -13.29 -4.76
N GLN A 98 -23.86 -13.68 -4.41
CA GLN A 98 -22.84 -14.23 -5.30
C GLN A 98 -22.48 -13.27 -6.45
N LEU A 99 -22.37 -11.98 -6.14
CA LEU A 99 -22.11 -10.93 -7.12
C LEU A 99 -20.89 -10.10 -6.71
N THR A 100 -20.13 -9.64 -7.71
CA THR A 100 -19.12 -8.62 -7.49
C THR A 100 -19.80 -7.25 -7.36
N VAL A 101 -19.63 -6.61 -6.20
CA VAL A 101 -20.33 -5.36 -5.86
C VAL A 101 -19.43 -4.12 -5.90
N GLY A 102 -18.11 -4.32 -6.06
CA GLY A 102 -17.16 -3.21 -6.14
C GLY A 102 -15.76 -3.66 -6.52
N ALA A 103 -14.92 -2.68 -6.83
CA ALA A 103 -13.50 -2.90 -7.12
C ALA A 103 -12.67 -1.73 -6.63
N GLY A 104 -11.39 -2.01 -6.33
CA GLY A 104 -10.39 -1.06 -5.92
C GLY A 104 -9.05 -1.39 -6.56
N PHE A 105 -8.34 -0.35 -6.96
CA PHE A 105 -7.00 -0.44 -7.52
C PHE A 105 -6.10 0.43 -6.69
N ALA A 106 -4.92 -0.09 -6.37
CA ALA A 106 -3.90 0.69 -5.70
C ALA A 106 -2.51 0.31 -6.17
N VAL A 107 -1.62 1.28 -6.05
CA VAL A 107 -0.20 1.11 -6.32
C VAL A 107 0.54 1.46 -5.04
N CYS A 108 1.59 0.70 -4.73
CA CYS A 108 2.54 1.07 -3.68
C CYS A 108 3.96 1.04 -4.25
N SER A 109 4.78 2.01 -3.87
CA SER A 109 6.18 2.15 -4.28
C SER A 109 7.11 2.38 -3.09
N ASN A 110 8.35 1.89 -3.18
CA ASN A 110 9.40 2.22 -2.22
C ASN A 110 9.86 3.69 -2.30
N LYS A 111 9.51 4.42 -3.37
CA LYS A 111 9.76 5.86 -3.49
C LYS A 111 8.76 6.73 -2.73
N GLU A 112 7.68 6.16 -2.20
CA GLU A 112 6.78 6.90 -1.32
C GLU A 112 7.50 7.33 -0.03
N SER A 113 7.08 8.46 0.55
CA SER A 113 7.67 9.01 1.76
C SER A 113 7.75 7.95 2.88
N GLY A 114 8.93 7.80 3.48
CA GLY A 114 9.18 6.84 4.55
C GLY A 114 9.33 5.37 4.13
N LYS A 115 9.19 5.01 2.84
CA LYS A 115 9.20 3.60 2.37
C LYS A 115 10.47 3.17 1.64
N LYS A 116 11.50 4.02 1.58
CA LYS A 116 12.77 3.77 0.85
C LYS A 116 13.47 2.47 1.24
N PHE A 117 13.38 2.08 2.51
CA PHE A 117 14.06 0.90 3.07
C PHE A 117 13.13 -0.30 3.27
N TYR A 118 11.89 -0.23 2.80
CA TYR A 118 10.94 -1.32 2.97
C TYR A 118 11.29 -2.47 2.04
N GLN A 119 11.10 -3.68 2.56
CA GLN A 119 11.34 -4.90 1.79
C GLN A 119 10.24 -5.09 0.73
N GLU A 120 10.56 -5.80 -0.34
CA GLU A 120 9.66 -6.01 -1.49
C GLU A 120 8.29 -6.58 -1.08
N PHE A 121 8.27 -7.59 -0.19
CA PHE A 121 7.03 -8.16 0.31
C PHE A 121 6.16 -7.15 1.08
N ALA A 122 6.78 -6.16 1.74
CA ALA A 122 6.06 -5.14 2.49
C ALA A 122 5.41 -4.13 1.51
N ILE A 123 6.12 -3.75 0.44
CA ILE A 123 5.54 -2.90 -0.62
C ILE A 123 4.39 -3.63 -1.32
N MET A 124 4.54 -4.91 -1.64
CA MET A 124 3.48 -5.73 -2.20
C MET A 124 2.26 -5.80 -1.27
N SER A 125 2.47 -6.09 0.02
CA SER A 125 1.40 -6.18 1.01
C SER A 125 0.66 -4.84 1.19
N MET A 126 1.41 -3.73 1.23
CA MET A 126 0.82 -2.39 1.29
C MET A 126 -0.03 -2.05 0.05
N ALA A 127 0.38 -2.47 -1.15
CA ALA A 127 -0.43 -2.28 -2.35
C ALA A 127 -1.77 -3.02 -2.21
N GLN A 128 -1.76 -4.25 -1.67
CA GLN A 128 -2.97 -5.02 -1.43
C GLN A 128 -3.89 -4.35 -0.40
N THR A 129 -3.38 -3.99 0.78
CA THR A 129 -4.21 -3.38 1.84
C THR A 129 -4.79 -2.03 1.40
N ARG A 130 -4.02 -1.23 0.66
CA ARG A 130 -4.51 0.01 0.03
C ARG A 130 -5.62 -0.27 -0.99
N ALA A 131 -5.48 -1.29 -1.84
CA ALA A 131 -6.52 -1.68 -2.81
C ALA A 131 -7.80 -2.19 -2.11
N ILE A 132 -7.66 -2.95 -1.00
CA ILE A 132 -8.79 -3.40 -0.18
C ILE A 132 -9.55 -2.19 0.39
N GLY A 133 -8.83 -1.26 1.03
CA GLY A 133 -9.43 -0.03 1.57
C GLY A 133 -10.14 0.77 0.48
N LYS A 134 -9.52 0.91 -0.70
CA LYS A 134 -10.11 1.60 -1.85
C LYS A 134 -11.38 0.93 -2.35
N ALA A 135 -11.40 -0.40 -2.42
CA ALA A 135 -12.56 -1.16 -2.87
C ALA A 135 -13.75 -0.94 -1.92
N TYR A 136 -13.53 -1.03 -0.61
CA TYR A 136 -14.57 -0.78 0.40
C TYR A 136 -15.02 0.67 0.43
N ARG A 137 -14.10 1.63 0.30
CA ARG A 137 -14.42 3.06 0.20
C ARG A 137 -15.47 3.33 -0.87
N ASN A 138 -15.32 2.73 -2.05
CA ASN A 138 -16.21 3.00 -3.18
C ASN A 138 -17.69 2.67 -2.89
N CYS A 139 -17.97 1.76 -1.95
CA CYS A 139 -19.33 1.32 -1.64
C CYS A 139 -19.81 1.77 -0.24
N LEU A 140 -18.89 1.85 0.74
CA LEU A 140 -19.20 1.99 2.16
C LEU A 140 -18.74 3.32 2.79
N ALA A 141 -18.12 4.23 2.01
CA ALA A 141 -17.59 5.50 2.53
C ALA A 141 -18.61 6.33 3.31
N TRP A 142 -19.86 6.34 2.88
CA TRP A 142 -20.92 7.10 3.53
C TRP A 142 -21.29 6.52 4.91
N ILE A 143 -21.17 5.21 5.11
CA ILE A 143 -21.39 4.54 6.41
C ILE A 143 -20.28 4.91 7.39
N ILE A 144 -19.02 4.92 6.92
CA ILE A 144 -17.87 5.35 7.72
C ILE A 144 -18.01 6.82 8.13
N ARG A 145 -18.50 7.67 7.23
CA ARG A 145 -18.78 9.07 7.55
C ARG A 145 -19.94 9.21 8.53
N ALA A 146 -20.99 8.42 8.41
CA ALA A 146 -22.09 8.37 9.38
C ALA A 146 -21.62 7.87 10.77
N ALA A 147 -20.60 7.02 10.82
CA ALA A 147 -19.96 6.57 12.05
C ALA A 147 -19.04 7.64 12.70
N GLY A 148 -18.85 8.80 12.05
CA GLY A 148 -18.08 9.92 12.58
C GLY A 148 -16.61 9.96 12.16
N TYR A 149 -16.18 9.10 11.24
CA TYR A 149 -14.79 9.04 10.77
C TYR A 149 -14.62 9.61 9.36
N GLU A 150 -13.37 9.86 8.96
CA GLU A 150 -13.10 10.27 7.59
C GLU A 150 -13.34 9.11 6.60
N PRO A 151 -14.03 9.35 5.47
CA PRO A 151 -14.38 8.32 4.50
C PRO A 151 -13.19 7.86 3.64
N THR A 152 -11.98 8.32 3.96
CA THR A 152 -10.75 7.89 3.29
C THR A 152 -10.05 6.84 4.16
N PRO A 153 -9.68 5.68 3.62
CA PRO A 153 -8.89 4.69 4.35
C PRO A 153 -7.55 5.25 4.81
N ALA A 154 -7.06 4.82 5.97
CA ALA A 154 -5.77 5.25 6.49
C ALA A 154 -4.61 4.88 5.55
N GLU A 155 -4.72 3.78 4.81
CA GLU A 155 -3.70 3.28 3.87
C GLU A 155 -3.51 4.20 2.63
N GLU A 156 -4.48 5.07 2.35
CA GLU A 156 -4.43 6.09 1.31
C GLU A 156 -3.86 7.43 1.83
N MET A 157 -3.62 7.55 3.13
CA MET A 157 -3.09 8.77 3.72
C MET A 157 -1.56 8.73 3.74
N GLU A 158 -0.95 9.81 3.23
CA GLU A 158 0.48 10.02 3.33
C GLU A 158 0.83 10.45 4.75
N TYR A 159 1.55 9.60 5.48
CA TYR A 159 2.06 9.92 6.80
C TYR A 159 3.26 10.87 6.66
N ASN A 160 2.98 12.16 6.50
CA ASN A 160 4.00 13.19 6.68
C ASN A 160 4.30 13.32 8.17
N THR A 161 5.24 12.51 8.67
CA THR A 161 5.85 12.72 9.98
C THR A 161 6.82 13.91 9.91
N ASN A 162 6.28 15.13 9.91
CA ASN A 162 6.95 16.27 10.53
C ASN A 162 5.97 17.44 10.71
N THR A 163 5.46 17.64 11.93
CA THR A 163 5.23 18.93 12.63
C THR A 163 4.46 18.65 13.92
N PRO A 164 4.94 19.07 15.11
CA PRO A 164 4.16 19.03 16.34
C PRO A 164 2.84 19.80 16.19
N ALA A 165 1.74 19.16 16.58
CA ALA A 165 0.40 19.71 16.52
C ALA A 165 0.29 21.06 17.26
N ALA A 166 0.06 22.14 16.52
CA ALA A 166 -0.61 23.31 17.07
C ALA A 166 -2.12 23.07 17.08
N ALA A 167 -2.78 23.40 18.20
CA ALA A 167 -4.19 23.15 18.48
C ALA A 167 -5.14 23.76 17.42
N PRO A 168 -6.33 23.15 17.19
CA PRO A 168 -7.27 23.65 16.20
C PRO A 168 -8.16 24.78 16.77
N ALA A 169 -8.36 25.83 15.99
CA ALA A 169 -9.48 26.77 16.13
C ALA A 169 -10.35 26.72 14.84
N PRO A 170 -11.66 27.00 14.93
CA PRO A 170 -12.68 26.34 14.12
C PRO A 170 -12.89 26.92 12.70
N ALA A 171 -13.50 26.08 11.88
CA ALA A 171 -13.76 26.24 10.45
C ALA A 171 -14.61 27.46 10.06
N ALA A 172 -14.26 28.06 8.92
CA ALA A 172 -15.17 28.88 8.11
C ALA A 172 -15.03 28.49 6.64
N ALA A 173 -16.18 28.23 6.02
CA ALA A 173 -16.33 27.86 4.62
C ALA A 173 -16.25 29.09 3.69
N VAL A 174 -15.64 28.96 2.50
CA VAL A 174 -16.14 29.55 1.25
C VAL A 174 -15.46 28.97 0.01
N ALA A 175 -16.23 29.02 -1.09
CA ALA A 175 -16.00 28.42 -2.39
C ALA A 175 -15.17 29.29 -3.37
N GLN A 176 -14.65 28.61 -4.40
CA GLN A 176 -14.30 29.05 -5.78
C GLN A 176 -13.40 30.28 -6.00
N ALA A 177 -12.29 30.07 -6.72
CA ALA A 177 -12.03 30.59 -8.09
C ALA A 177 -10.52 30.59 -8.40
N VAL A 178 -10.14 30.14 -9.61
CA VAL A 178 -8.84 30.44 -10.22
C VAL A 178 -8.87 31.85 -10.82
N PRO A 179 -7.76 32.60 -10.80
CA PRO A 179 -7.04 32.81 -12.06
C PRO A 179 -5.50 32.86 -11.93
N ALA A 180 -4.87 32.88 -13.10
CA ALA A 180 -3.44 32.70 -13.40
C ALA A 180 -2.57 33.96 -13.20
N MET A 181 -1.24 33.74 -13.43
CA MET A 181 -0.13 34.70 -13.54
C MET A 181 0.43 35.13 -12.16
N GLN A 182 1.73 35.13 -11.88
CA GLN A 182 2.82 35.66 -12.69
C GLN A 182 4.18 35.20 -12.11
N VAL A 183 5.13 34.90 -13.00
CA VAL A 183 6.49 34.48 -12.68
C VAL A 183 7.35 35.72 -12.38
N VAL A 184 8.04 35.72 -11.25
CA VAL A 184 9.26 36.54 -11.03
C VAL A 184 10.29 35.68 -10.28
N PRO A 185 11.52 35.57 -10.79
CA PRO A 185 12.55 34.70 -10.22
C PRO A 185 13.27 35.38 -9.07
N ALA A 186 13.30 34.74 -7.90
CA ALA A 186 14.15 35.14 -6.79
C ALA A 186 15.35 34.19 -6.71
N GLU A 187 16.52 34.73 -7.05
CA GLU A 187 17.84 34.17 -6.82
C GLU A 187 18.01 33.71 -5.36
N VAL A 188 18.50 32.49 -5.17
CA VAL A 188 19.05 32.01 -3.91
C VAL A 188 20.53 31.67 -4.13
N PRO A 189 21.43 32.20 -3.28
CA PRO A 189 22.87 32.08 -3.46
C PRO A 189 23.37 30.66 -3.18
N ALA A 190 24.38 30.27 -3.95
CA ALA A 190 25.09 29.01 -3.86
C ALA A 190 25.78 28.85 -2.51
N VAL A 191 25.41 27.81 -1.77
CA VAL A 191 26.26 27.21 -0.73
C VAL A 191 26.84 25.93 -1.29
N ALA A 192 28.17 25.94 -1.41
CA ALA A 192 28.99 24.85 -1.89
C ALA A 192 28.80 23.60 -1.00
N ALA A 193 28.26 22.54 -1.59
CA ALA A 193 28.35 21.20 -1.04
C ALA A 193 29.54 20.51 -1.73
N GLU A 194 30.50 20.06 -0.92
CA GLU A 194 31.58 19.17 -1.33
C GLU A 194 31.00 17.97 -2.10
N GLN A 195 31.49 17.81 -3.33
CA GLN A 195 31.09 16.76 -4.26
C GLN A 195 31.67 15.42 -3.78
N ALA A 196 30.84 14.59 -3.14
CA ALA A 196 31.06 13.15 -3.12
C ALA A 196 30.60 12.59 -4.47
N ALA A 197 31.52 11.99 -5.22
CA ALA A 197 31.30 11.48 -6.56
C ALA A 197 30.09 10.51 -6.65
N PRO A 198 29.28 10.57 -7.72
CA PRO A 198 28.14 9.67 -7.90
C PRO A 198 28.64 8.23 -8.10
N VAL A 199 28.25 7.33 -7.19
CA VAL A 199 28.57 5.90 -7.30
C VAL A 199 27.84 5.33 -8.52
N GLN A 200 28.58 5.07 -9.60
CA GLN A 200 28.06 4.44 -10.80
C GLN A 200 27.91 2.93 -10.56
N TYR A 201 26.67 2.45 -10.60
CA TYR A 201 26.34 1.03 -10.48
C TYR A 201 26.72 0.27 -11.76
N ALA A 202 26.98 -1.04 -11.61
CA ALA A 202 27.35 -1.89 -12.73
C ALA A 202 26.32 -1.85 -13.87
N THR A 203 26.81 -1.67 -15.08
CA THR A 203 25.98 -1.55 -16.30
C THR A 203 25.31 -2.88 -16.64
N ALA A 204 24.21 -2.85 -17.41
CA ALA A 204 23.51 -4.06 -17.86
C ALA A 204 24.46 -5.06 -18.57
N SER A 205 25.38 -4.54 -19.39
CA SER A 205 26.39 -5.35 -20.09
C SER A 205 27.34 -6.06 -19.12
N GLN A 206 27.76 -5.41 -18.04
CA GLN A 206 28.62 -6.03 -17.01
C GLN A 206 27.87 -7.12 -16.24
N LYS A 207 26.57 -6.93 -15.96
CA LYS A 207 25.74 -7.94 -15.30
C LYS A 207 25.54 -9.18 -16.18
N GLU A 208 25.31 -8.98 -17.48
CA GLU A 208 25.20 -10.08 -18.47
C GLU A 208 26.50 -10.88 -18.56
N GLU A 209 27.66 -10.21 -18.62
CA GLU A 209 28.98 -10.85 -18.63
C GLU A 209 29.22 -11.69 -17.37
N ILE A 210 28.87 -11.17 -16.19
CA ILE A 210 28.97 -11.90 -14.91
C ILE A 210 28.07 -13.13 -14.92
N ILE A 211 26.81 -13.02 -15.36
CA ILE A 211 25.88 -14.15 -15.43
C ILE A 211 26.41 -15.24 -16.38
N ARG A 212 26.98 -14.83 -17.51
CA ARG A 212 27.59 -15.74 -18.49
C ARG A 212 28.75 -16.52 -17.88
N LEU A 213 29.67 -15.85 -17.18
CA LEU A 213 30.81 -16.49 -16.52
C LEU A 213 30.39 -17.40 -15.36
N LEU A 214 29.36 -17.02 -14.60
CA LEU A 214 28.82 -17.85 -13.51
C LEU A 214 28.06 -19.09 -14.01
N ASN A 215 27.69 -19.15 -15.29
CA ASN A 215 27.06 -20.33 -15.88
C ASN A 215 28.08 -21.35 -16.40
N HIS A 216 29.38 -21.11 -16.22
CA HIS A 216 30.43 -22.04 -16.60
C HIS A 216 30.42 -23.30 -15.71
N PRO A 217 30.62 -24.52 -16.26
CA PRO A 217 30.53 -25.78 -15.52
C PRO A 217 31.53 -25.89 -14.35
N VAL A 218 32.65 -25.16 -14.45
CA VAL A 218 33.76 -25.18 -13.49
C VAL A 218 33.50 -24.25 -12.27
N ILE A 219 32.42 -23.45 -12.31
CA ILE A 219 32.01 -22.60 -11.19
C ILE A 219 31.08 -23.36 -10.25
N THR A 220 31.41 -23.33 -8.96
CA THR A 220 30.65 -24.07 -7.95
C THR A 220 29.27 -23.44 -7.71
N ARG A 221 28.26 -24.28 -7.42
CA ARG A 221 26.90 -23.82 -7.08
C ARG A 221 26.85 -22.76 -5.95
N PRO A 222 27.57 -22.90 -4.82
CA PRO A 222 27.55 -21.87 -3.77
C PRO A 222 28.17 -20.53 -4.21
N GLU A 223 29.20 -20.57 -5.06
CA GLU A 223 29.83 -19.37 -5.64
C GLU A 223 28.87 -18.63 -6.58
N LYS A 224 28.15 -19.39 -7.42
CA LYS A 224 27.08 -18.89 -8.30
C LYS A 224 25.97 -18.21 -7.51
N THR A 225 25.41 -18.87 -6.50
CA THR A 225 24.31 -18.31 -5.69
C THR A 225 24.73 -17.03 -4.96
N LYS A 226 25.94 -17.00 -4.38
CA LYS A 226 26.44 -15.83 -3.64
C LYS A 226 26.66 -14.61 -4.54
N MET A 227 27.14 -14.81 -5.77
CA MET A 227 27.35 -13.73 -6.74
C MET A 227 26.02 -13.23 -7.32
N LEU A 228 25.08 -14.13 -7.64
CA LEU A 228 23.75 -13.75 -8.15
C LEU A 228 22.94 -12.94 -7.14
N LEU A 229 23.03 -13.26 -5.84
CA LEU A 229 22.34 -12.50 -4.78
C LEU A 229 22.84 -11.06 -4.65
N ASN A 230 24.08 -10.78 -5.05
CA ASN A 230 24.71 -9.47 -4.90
C ASN A 230 24.91 -8.72 -6.22
N ILE A 231 24.54 -9.31 -7.36
CA ILE A 231 24.78 -8.75 -8.71
C ILE A 231 24.15 -7.36 -8.92
N ASN A 232 23.03 -7.10 -8.25
CA ASN A 232 22.33 -5.82 -8.33
C ASN A 232 22.90 -4.73 -7.42
N ARG A 233 23.85 -5.07 -6.54
CA ARG A 233 24.51 -4.15 -5.61
C ARG A 233 25.98 -3.88 -5.95
N LEU A 234 26.47 -4.44 -7.05
CA LEU A 234 27.83 -4.21 -7.53
C LEU A 234 27.94 -2.84 -8.19
N ASP A 235 28.93 -2.07 -7.74
CA ASP A 235 29.46 -0.87 -8.40
C ASP A 235 30.28 -1.26 -9.64
N GLU A 236 30.47 -0.30 -10.55
CA GLU A 236 31.13 -0.53 -11.85
C GLU A 236 32.56 -1.08 -11.70
N GLU A 237 33.36 -0.51 -10.79
CA GLU A 237 34.73 -0.98 -10.55
C GLU A 237 34.78 -2.40 -9.98
N ARG A 238 33.91 -2.72 -9.01
CA ARG A 238 33.83 -4.08 -8.47
C ARG A 238 33.26 -5.08 -9.46
N ALA A 239 32.38 -4.67 -10.38
CA ALA A 239 31.91 -5.54 -11.45
C ALA A 239 33.05 -5.94 -12.39
N VAL A 240 33.91 -5.00 -12.77
CA VAL A 240 35.11 -5.26 -13.58
C VAL A 240 36.07 -6.22 -12.85
N GLN A 241 36.31 -5.99 -11.55
CA GLN A 241 37.15 -6.87 -10.73
C GLN A 241 36.54 -8.28 -10.59
N ALA A 242 35.22 -8.39 -10.44
CA ALA A 242 34.51 -9.67 -10.35
C ALA A 242 34.62 -10.45 -11.66
N ILE A 243 34.46 -9.79 -12.82
CA ILE A 243 34.63 -10.39 -14.14
C ILE A 243 36.07 -10.93 -14.30
N ALA A 244 37.08 -10.12 -13.97
CA ALA A 244 38.48 -10.53 -14.07
C ALA A 244 38.80 -11.74 -13.17
N LYS A 245 38.27 -11.74 -11.94
CA LYS A 245 38.45 -12.85 -10.99
C LYS A 245 37.75 -14.12 -11.45
N LEU A 246 36.54 -14.01 -12.00
CA LEU A 246 35.80 -15.16 -12.54
C LEU A 246 36.50 -15.76 -13.76
N ARG A 247 37.01 -14.93 -14.68
CA ARG A 247 37.81 -15.40 -15.82
C ARG A 247 39.05 -16.15 -15.35
N LYS A 248 39.83 -15.57 -14.44
CA LYS A 248 41.01 -16.22 -13.87
C LYS A 248 40.68 -17.53 -13.14
N ALA A 249 39.60 -17.56 -12.37
CA ALA A 249 39.16 -18.77 -11.66
C ALA A 249 38.70 -19.88 -12.61
N ILE A 250 38.12 -19.52 -13.76
CA ILE A 250 37.77 -20.47 -14.83
C ILE A 250 39.07 -20.99 -15.46
N ASP A 251 39.99 -20.12 -15.88
CA ASP A 251 41.25 -20.50 -16.52
C ASP A 251 42.14 -21.39 -15.61
N ASP A 252 42.27 -21.04 -14.33
CA ASP A 252 43.09 -21.79 -13.36
C ASP A 252 42.51 -23.20 -13.12
N ARG A 253 41.18 -23.33 -13.07
CA ARG A 253 40.51 -24.62 -12.84
C ARG A 253 40.41 -25.47 -14.10
N GLU A 254 40.22 -24.86 -15.28
CA GLU A 254 40.29 -25.56 -16.56
C GLU A 254 41.70 -26.10 -16.85
N ASN A 255 42.74 -25.33 -16.52
CA ASN A 255 44.12 -25.78 -16.67
C ASN A 255 44.49 -26.87 -15.64
N GLY A 256 43.90 -26.83 -14.45
CA GLY A 256 44.01 -27.90 -13.45
C GLY A 256 43.32 -29.20 -13.86
N GLU A 257 42.12 -29.12 -14.47
CA GLU A 257 41.42 -30.27 -15.03
C GLU A 257 42.15 -30.87 -16.24
N LYS A 258 42.76 -30.05 -17.10
CA LYS A 258 43.59 -30.51 -18.23
C LYS A 258 44.94 -31.11 -17.82
N ALA A 259 45.46 -30.79 -16.63
CA ALA A 259 46.70 -31.38 -16.11
C ALA A 259 46.47 -32.70 -15.32
N ALA A 260 45.21 -32.99 -14.97
CA ALA A 260 44.80 -34.19 -14.22
C ALA A 260 44.10 -35.25 -15.08
N ALA A 261 43.87 -34.97 -16.37
CA ALA A 261 43.37 -35.89 -17.40
C ALA A 261 44.53 -36.41 -18.25
#